data_AF-A0A3D2IIT3-F1
#
_entry.id   AF-A0A3D2IIT3-F1
#
_cell.length_a   1.000
_cell.length_b   1.000
_cell.length_c   1.000
_cell.angle_alpha   90.00
_cell.angle_beta   90.00
_cell.angle_gamma   90.00
#
_symmetry.space_group_name_H-M   'P 1'
#
loop_
_entity.id
_entity.type
_entity.pdbx_description
1 polymer ?
#
loop_
_entity_poly.entity_id
_entity_poly.type
_entity_poly.pdbx_seq_one_letter_code
_entity_poly.pdbx_strand_id
1 'polypeptide(L)'
;RDPHKDKTEMLFRAFGRFVDGLGGRYITAEDVGMEEINMEWVYSETKFVTGIPKSMGGSGNPSPVTAFGVYMGAKACAKKAYGSDSLEGKTIALQGAGNVASTFARHAAKEGAKLFIADIYEDKAKSLAEEVNGTLVKPDEIYGLDVDIFTPCALGGVINDDTMSQFKCDIIAGGANNVLDIEEKHGQELVDKGIIYAPDYVINAGGLINVAGELEGYNEERCLQKAGKIYDTILDILNFSEEHEIPTHVASNRLAEKRIASVGKINKIYSSKGHFSGRMGEMYMTDRK
;
A
#
# COMPACT_ATOMS: atom_id res chain seq x y z
N ARG A 1 -4.16 -26.70 -1.44
CA ARG A 1 -5.46 -26.47 -2.13
C ARG A 1 -5.20 -25.44 -3.21
N ASP A 2 -5.72 -25.67 -4.41
CA ASP A 2 -5.49 -24.80 -5.57
C ASP A 2 -6.54 -23.68 -5.56
N PRO A 3 -6.16 -22.41 -5.35
CA PRO A 3 -7.11 -21.29 -5.31
C PRO A 3 -7.82 -21.07 -6.66
N HIS A 4 -7.38 -21.70 -7.75
CA HIS A 4 -8.05 -21.63 -9.05
C HIS A 4 -9.08 -22.75 -9.27
N LYS A 5 -9.11 -23.78 -8.44
CA LYS A 5 -9.98 -24.97 -8.64
C LYS A 5 -10.88 -25.32 -7.46
N ASP A 6 -10.47 -24.97 -6.25
CA ASP A 6 -11.15 -25.43 -5.03
C ASP A 6 -12.10 -24.38 -4.41
N LYS A 7 -12.31 -23.23 -5.07
CA LYS A 7 -13.21 -22.17 -4.59
C LYS A 7 -14.66 -22.52 -4.85
N THR A 8 -15.48 -22.51 -3.80
CA THR A 8 -16.94 -22.70 -3.90
C THR A 8 -17.68 -21.68 -3.04
N GLU A 9 -18.89 -21.30 -3.43
CA GLU A 9 -19.76 -20.42 -2.64
C GLU A 9 -19.90 -20.93 -1.19
N MET A 10 -20.15 -22.24 -1.02
CA MET A 10 -20.38 -22.83 0.29
C MET A 10 -19.18 -22.67 1.24
N LEU A 11 -17.95 -22.69 0.70
CA LEU A 11 -16.73 -22.46 1.50
C LEU A 11 -16.67 -21.02 2.01
N PHE A 12 -16.96 -20.03 1.16
CA PHE A 12 -16.93 -18.62 1.55
C PHE A 12 -18.08 -18.24 2.48
N ARG A 13 -19.27 -18.83 2.30
CA ARG A 13 -20.38 -18.65 3.24
C ARG A 13 -20.09 -19.27 4.61
N ALA A 14 -19.51 -20.47 4.64
CA ALA A 14 -19.04 -21.07 5.89
C ALA A 14 -17.96 -20.19 6.57
N PHE A 15 -17.01 -19.66 5.81
CA PHE A 15 -16.03 -18.71 6.30
C PHE A 15 -16.69 -17.45 6.89
N GLY A 16 -17.66 -16.85 6.18
CA GLY A 16 -18.43 -15.71 6.67
C GLY A 16 -19.14 -15.97 8.00
N ARG A 17 -19.70 -17.18 8.19
CA ARG A 17 -20.27 -17.59 9.49
C ARG A 17 -19.25 -17.65 10.61
N PHE A 18 -18.03 -18.14 10.34
CA PHE A 18 -16.95 -18.12 11.33
C PHE A 18 -16.50 -16.70 11.67
N VAL A 19 -16.40 -15.83 10.67
CA VAL A 19 -16.10 -14.39 10.87
C VAL A 19 -17.19 -13.72 11.72
N ASP A 20 -18.46 -13.99 11.42
CA ASP A 20 -19.60 -13.45 12.19
C ASP A 20 -19.54 -13.86 13.66
N GLY A 21 -19.19 -15.14 13.91
CA GLY A 21 -19.02 -15.69 15.25
C GLY A 21 -17.96 -14.97 16.10
N LEU A 22 -17.06 -14.19 15.49
CA LEU A 22 -16.06 -13.38 16.20
C LEU A 22 -16.62 -12.02 16.68
N GLY A 23 -17.89 -11.70 16.38
CA GLY A 23 -18.59 -10.54 16.93
C GLY A 23 -17.93 -9.20 16.61
N GLY A 24 -17.32 -9.06 15.43
CA GLY A 24 -16.67 -7.83 14.98
C GLY A 24 -15.26 -7.61 15.51
N ARG A 25 -14.67 -8.60 16.19
CA ARG A 25 -13.25 -8.56 16.59
C ARG A 25 -12.29 -8.76 15.41
N TYR A 26 -12.79 -9.31 14.32
CA TYR A 26 -12.07 -9.51 13.07
C TYR A 26 -12.98 -9.05 11.93
N ILE A 27 -12.41 -8.25 11.03
CA ILE A 27 -13.06 -7.77 9.80
C ILE A 27 -12.17 -8.26 8.66
N THR A 28 -12.76 -8.95 7.70
CA THR A 28 -12.03 -9.51 6.55
C THR A 28 -12.13 -8.61 5.32
N ALA A 29 -11.24 -8.79 4.34
CA ALA A 29 -11.27 -8.11 3.04
C ALA A 29 -10.82 -9.09 1.93
N GLU A 30 -10.82 -8.64 0.67
CA GLU A 30 -10.18 -9.38 -0.42
C GLU A 30 -8.65 -9.42 -0.26
N ASP A 31 -8.01 -10.47 -0.80
CA ASP A 31 -6.56 -10.61 -0.86
C ASP A 31 -6.17 -11.40 -2.13
N VAL A 32 -4.88 -11.63 -2.36
CA VAL A 32 -4.32 -12.37 -3.49
C VAL A 32 -5.04 -13.71 -3.65
N GLY A 33 -5.61 -13.91 -4.83
CA GLY A 33 -6.39 -15.10 -5.12
C GLY A 33 -7.81 -15.04 -4.58
N MET A 34 -8.37 -13.87 -4.26
CA MET A 34 -9.81 -13.65 -4.09
C MET A 34 -10.31 -12.67 -5.15
N GLU A 35 -11.61 -12.71 -5.41
CA GLU A 35 -12.31 -11.81 -6.33
C GLU A 35 -13.48 -11.13 -5.60
N GLU A 36 -14.00 -10.03 -6.13
CA GLU A 36 -15.11 -9.28 -5.50
C GLU A 36 -16.32 -10.17 -5.20
N ILE A 37 -16.61 -11.16 -6.06
CA ILE A 37 -17.69 -12.15 -5.87
C ILE A 37 -17.48 -13.03 -4.63
N ASN A 38 -16.23 -13.30 -4.25
CA ASN A 38 -15.94 -14.06 -3.05
C ASN A 38 -16.32 -13.27 -1.79
N MET A 39 -16.09 -11.95 -1.80
CA MET A 39 -16.47 -11.06 -0.71
C MET A 39 -17.99 -10.85 -0.64
N GLU A 40 -18.69 -10.86 -1.79
CA GLU A 40 -20.15 -10.88 -1.82
C GLU A 40 -20.73 -12.10 -1.09
N TRP A 41 -20.17 -13.29 -1.30
CA TRP A 41 -20.61 -14.49 -0.59
C TRP A 41 -20.36 -14.42 0.92
N VAL A 42 -19.22 -13.88 1.34
CA VAL A 42 -18.93 -13.64 2.77
C VAL A 42 -19.92 -12.63 3.36
N TYR A 43 -20.20 -11.54 2.63
CA TYR A 43 -21.12 -10.49 3.05
C TYR A 43 -22.56 -10.98 3.23
N SER A 44 -22.96 -12.02 2.51
CA SER A 44 -24.28 -12.66 2.72
C SER A 44 -24.45 -13.27 4.11
N GLU A 45 -23.36 -13.54 4.83
CA GLU A 45 -23.37 -14.18 6.14
C GLU A 45 -22.89 -13.26 7.28
N THR A 46 -22.20 -12.16 6.98
CA THR A 46 -21.71 -11.22 8.00
C THR A 46 -21.54 -9.80 7.48
N LYS A 47 -21.69 -8.82 8.38
CA LYS A 47 -21.35 -7.41 8.12
C LYS A 47 -19.87 -7.07 8.36
N PHE A 48 -19.08 -8.01 8.89
CA PHE A 48 -17.68 -7.80 9.24
C PHE A 48 -16.75 -8.16 8.06
N VAL A 49 -17.04 -7.59 6.89
CA VAL A 49 -16.27 -7.73 5.67
C VAL A 49 -16.24 -6.40 4.94
N THR A 50 -15.14 -6.14 4.23
CA THR A 50 -14.91 -4.94 3.41
C THR A 50 -14.38 -5.36 2.04
N GLY A 51 -14.27 -4.42 1.09
CA GLY A 51 -13.88 -4.74 -0.28
C GLY A 51 -14.98 -5.46 -1.05
N ILE A 52 -16.24 -5.23 -0.68
CA ILE A 52 -17.40 -5.74 -1.44
C ILE A 52 -17.57 -4.92 -2.74
N PRO A 53 -18.28 -5.44 -3.76
CA PRO A 53 -18.51 -4.72 -4.99
C PRO A 53 -19.09 -3.31 -4.79
N LYS A 54 -18.70 -2.35 -5.64
CA LYS A 54 -19.23 -0.97 -5.60
C LYS A 54 -20.76 -0.92 -5.72
N SER A 55 -21.36 -1.86 -6.46
CA SER A 55 -22.82 -2.00 -6.59
C SER A 55 -23.53 -2.32 -5.26
N MET A 56 -22.79 -2.84 -4.28
CA MET A 56 -23.26 -3.17 -2.93
C MET A 56 -22.87 -2.12 -1.90
N GLY A 57 -22.30 -0.99 -2.32
CA GLY A 57 -21.84 0.10 -1.45
C GLY A 57 -20.41 -0.05 -0.92
N GLY A 58 -19.64 -1.03 -1.42
CA GLY A 58 -18.25 -1.23 -1.04
C GLY A 58 -17.25 -0.42 -1.85
N SER A 59 -15.96 -0.62 -1.56
CA SER A 59 -14.86 0.08 -2.23
C SER A 59 -14.47 -0.50 -3.59
N GLY A 60 -14.81 -1.78 -3.86
CA GLY A 60 -14.29 -2.54 -5.00
C GLY A 60 -12.76 -2.64 -5.01
N ASN A 61 -12.20 -2.88 -6.20
CA ASN A 61 -10.75 -3.02 -6.41
C ASN A 61 -9.90 -1.88 -5.77
N PRO A 62 -9.04 -2.19 -4.78
CA PRO A 62 -8.22 -1.22 -4.05
C PRO A 62 -6.94 -0.80 -4.79
N SER A 63 -6.58 -1.51 -5.87
CA SER A 63 -5.31 -1.33 -6.58
C SER A 63 -5.00 0.12 -6.99
N PRO A 64 -5.96 0.94 -7.46
CA PRO A 64 -5.68 2.34 -7.81
C PRO A 64 -5.25 3.18 -6.60
N VAL A 65 -5.87 2.97 -5.44
CA VAL A 65 -5.54 3.70 -4.20
C VAL A 65 -4.19 3.23 -3.64
N THR A 66 -3.90 1.93 -3.72
CA THR A 66 -2.57 1.38 -3.42
C THR A 66 -1.51 2.02 -4.30
N ALA A 67 -1.72 2.04 -5.62
CA ALA A 67 -0.76 2.61 -6.57
C ALA A 67 -0.52 4.10 -6.33
N PHE A 68 -1.58 4.85 -6.00
CA PHE A 68 -1.45 6.25 -5.61
C PHE A 68 -0.63 6.42 -4.34
N GLY A 69 -0.84 5.57 -3.33
CA GLY A 69 -0.02 5.53 -2.11
C GLY A 69 1.46 5.26 -2.40
N VAL A 70 1.75 4.27 -3.26
CA VAL A 70 3.11 3.93 -3.67
C VAL A 70 3.77 5.08 -4.43
N TYR A 71 3.04 5.72 -5.34
CA TYR A 71 3.49 6.92 -6.05
C TYR A 71 3.84 8.05 -5.09
N MET A 72 2.98 8.34 -4.11
CA MET A 72 3.24 9.35 -3.09
C MET A 72 4.43 8.99 -2.17
N GLY A 73 4.60 7.72 -1.83
CA GLY A 73 5.78 7.24 -1.09
C GLY A 73 7.08 7.41 -1.89
N ALA A 74 7.07 7.09 -3.19
CA ALA A 74 8.22 7.30 -4.07
C ALA A 74 8.62 8.78 -4.17
N LYS A 75 7.64 9.69 -4.23
CA LYS A 75 7.87 11.14 -4.18
C LYS A 75 8.49 11.59 -2.86
N ALA A 76 8.08 11.03 -1.73
CA ALA A 76 8.69 11.32 -0.43
C ALA A 76 10.16 10.86 -0.37
N CYS A 77 10.47 9.68 -0.93
CA CYS A 77 11.84 9.23 -1.08
C CYS A 77 12.66 10.14 -2.01
N ALA A 78 12.10 10.56 -3.15
CA ALA A 78 12.74 11.51 -4.05
C ALA A 78 13.04 12.84 -3.34
N LYS A 79 12.10 13.34 -2.53
CA LYS A 79 12.30 14.53 -1.71
C LYS A 79 13.51 14.39 -0.78
N LYS A 80 13.65 13.23 -0.14
CA LYS A 80 14.77 12.94 0.77
C LYS A 80 16.10 12.81 0.02
N ALA A 81 16.13 12.08 -1.09
CA ALA A 81 17.35 11.84 -1.86
C ALA A 81 17.84 13.08 -2.62
N TYR A 82 16.92 13.81 -3.24
CA TYR A 82 17.24 14.83 -4.25
C TYR A 82 16.82 16.24 -3.86
N GLY A 83 16.19 16.43 -2.70
CA GLY A 83 15.67 17.72 -2.24
C GLY A 83 14.39 18.19 -2.95
N SER A 84 13.93 17.47 -3.97
CA SER A 84 12.70 17.71 -4.72
C SER A 84 11.88 16.43 -4.78
N ASP A 85 10.56 16.54 -4.63
CA ASP A 85 9.62 15.42 -4.73
C ASP A 85 9.20 15.12 -6.17
N SER A 86 9.60 15.95 -7.14
CA SER A 86 9.29 15.76 -8.55
C SER A 86 9.96 14.51 -9.13
N LEU A 87 9.18 13.70 -9.85
CA LEU A 87 9.67 12.55 -10.61
C LEU A 87 9.92 12.89 -12.10
N GLU A 88 9.74 14.15 -12.50
CA GLU A 88 9.97 14.58 -13.87
C GLU A 88 11.42 14.33 -14.29
N GLY A 89 11.61 13.62 -15.40
CA GLY A 89 12.93 13.28 -15.95
C GLY A 89 13.67 12.15 -15.20
N LYS A 90 13.15 11.69 -14.05
CA LYS A 90 13.71 10.57 -13.30
C LYS A 90 13.51 9.25 -14.03
N THR A 91 14.45 8.34 -13.83
CA THR A 91 14.44 6.99 -14.41
C THR A 91 13.96 5.99 -13.37
N ILE A 92 12.97 5.16 -13.72
CA ILE A 92 12.36 4.22 -12.79
C ILE A 92 12.33 2.83 -13.42
N ALA A 93 12.95 1.86 -12.72
CA ALA A 93 12.85 0.44 -13.05
C ALA A 93 11.65 -0.17 -12.30
N LEU A 94 10.58 -0.45 -13.04
CA LEU A 94 9.33 -1.01 -12.53
C LEU A 94 9.29 -2.52 -12.78
N GLN A 95 9.40 -3.29 -11.69
CA GLN A 95 9.26 -4.74 -11.74
C GLN A 95 7.80 -5.13 -11.49
N GLY A 96 7.15 -5.66 -12.53
CA GLY A 96 5.75 -6.06 -12.56
C GLY A 96 4.92 -5.16 -13.48
N ALA A 97 3.86 -5.74 -14.05
CA ALA A 97 2.88 -5.09 -14.91
C ALA A 97 1.43 -5.37 -14.45
N GLY A 98 1.25 -5.67 -13.15
CA GLY A 98 -0.07 -5.87 -12.53
C GLY A 98 -0.87 -4.56 -12.34
N ASN A 99 -2.01 -4.64 -11.65
CA ASN A 99 -2.92 -3.50 -11.46
C ASN A 99 -2.27 -2.32 -10.72
N VAL A 100 -1.51 -2.61 -9.66
CA VAL A 100 -0.78 -1.58 -8.89
C VAL A 100 0.35 -0.99 -9.74
N ALA A 101 1.18 -1.84 -10.34
CA ALA A 101 2.31 -1.43 -11.17
C ALA A 101 1.87 -0.57 -12.37
N SER A 102 0.85 -1.01 -13.11
CA SER A 102 0.33 -0.26 -14.26
C SER A 102 -0.25 1.10 -13.87
N THR A 103 -0.93 1.19 -12.72
CA THR A 103 -1.48 2.47 -12.26
C THR A 103 -0.38 3.41 -11.75
N PHE A 104 0.63 2.88 -11.07
CA PHE A 104 1.83 3.63 -10.71
C PHE A 104 2.56 4.16 -11.96
N ALA A 105 2.75 3.29 -12.97
CA ALA A 105 3.38 3.65 -14.24
C ALA A 105 2.65 4.81 -14.92
N ARG A 106 1.31 4.76 -15.00
CA ARG A 106 0.51 5.86 -15.54
C ARG A 106 0.71 7.18 -14.78
N HIS A 107 0.76 7.15 -13.45
CA HIS A 107 1.00 8.35 -12.65
C HIS A 107 2.41 8.92 -12.90
N ALA A 108 3.44 8.07 -12.83
CA ALA A 108 4.82 8.48 -13.02
C ALA A 108 5.09 8.98 -14.45
N ALA A 109 4.58 8.29 -15.47
CA ALA A 109 4.72 8.71 -16.87
C ALA A 109 3.99 10.03 -17.14
N LYS A 110 2.82 10.26 -16.53
CA LYS A 110 2.10 11.54 -16.61
C LYS A 110 2.89 12.70 -16.00
N GLU A 111 3.73 12.43 -15.00
CA GLU A 111 4.67 13.40 -14.42
C GLU A 111 5.95 13.57 -15.26
N GLY A 112 6.18 12.73 -16.27
CA GLY A 112 7.35 12.82 -17.14
C GLY A 112 8.54 11.95 -16.68
N ALA A 113 8.31 10.95 -15.84
CA ALA A 113 9.31 9.93 -15.51
C ALA A 113 9.55 8.99 -16.71
N LYS A 114 10.79 8.50 -16.84
CA LYS A 114 11.21 7.51 -17.84
C LYS A 114 11.14 6.12 -17.21
N LEU A 115 10.31 5.25 -17.79
CA LEU A 115 10.02 3.94 -17.20
C LEU A 115 10.75 2.81 -17.95
N PHE A 116 11.37 1.91 -17.19
CA PHE A 116 11.87 0.61 -17.65
C PHE A 116 11.01 -0.46 -17.00
N ILE A 117 10.36 -1.31 -17.78
CA ILE A 117 9.30 -2.20 -17.30
C ILE A 117 9.66 -3.64 -17.62
N ALA A 118 9.55 -4.52 -16.62
CA ALA A 118 9.71 -5.95 -16.80
C ALA A 118 8.59 -6.71 -16.06
N ASP A 119 8.14 -7.82 -16.62
CA ASP A 119 7.23 -8.78 -15.98
C ASP A 119 7.53 -10.18 -16.54
N ILE A 120 7.24 -11.22 -15.77
CA ILE A 120 7.35 -12.62 -16.23
C ILE A 120 6.39 -12.91 -17.39
N TYR A 121 5.28 -12.17 -17.46
CA TYR A 121 4.34 -12.16 -18.57
C TYR A 121 4.72 -11.04 -19.54
N GLU A 122 5.58 -11.35 -20.50
CA GLU A 122 6.15 -10.38 -21.46
C GLU A 122 5.08 -9.54 -22.16
N ASP A 123 3.95 -10.15 -22.56
CA ASP A 123 2.84 -9.43 -23.20
C ASP A 123 2.28 -8.29 -22.34
N LYS A 124 2.17 -8.50 -21.02
CA LYS A 124 1.66 -7.47 -20.09
C LYS A 124 2.67 -6.32 -19.95
N ALA A 125 3.95 -6.65 -19.79
CA ALA A 125 5.01 -5.65 -19.69
C ALA A 125 5.10 -4.83 -20.99
N LYS A 126 4.99 -5.50 -22.15
CA LYS A 126 5.03 -4.87 -23.46
C LYS A 126 3.84 -3.91 -23.65
N SER A 127 2.61 -4.37 -23.38
CA SER A 127 1.43 -3.51 -23.49
C SER A 127 1.53 -2.28 -22.57
N LEU A 128 2.00 -2.46 -21.34
CA LEU A 128 2.17 -1.35 -20.41
C LEU A 128 3.27 -0.39 -20.88
N ALA A 129 4.41 -0.89 -21.37
CA ALA A 129 5.48 -0.08 -21.92
C ALA A 129 5.03 0.75 -23.12
N GLU A 130 4.24 0.16 -24.04
CA GLU A 130 3.64 0.89 -25.15
C GLU A 130 2.65 1.97 -24.67
N GLU A 131 1.81 1.67 -23.68
CA GLU A 131 0.82 2.62 -23.11
C GLU A 131 1.49 3.87 -22.52
N VAL A 132 2.58 3.69 -21.78
CA VAL A 132 3.24 4.76 -21.02
C VAL A 132 4.49 5.32 -21.71
N ASN A 133 4.76 4.89 -22.95
CA ASN A 133 5.99 5.22 -23.69
C ASN A 133 7.27 4.87 -22.89
N GLY A 134 7.23 3.73 -22.20
CA GLY A 134 8.35 3.14 -21.47
C GLY A 134 9.19 2.19 -22.32
N THR A 135 10.26 1.66 -21.72
CA THR A 135 11.16 0.67 -22.33
C THR A 135 10.92 -0.71 -21.72
N LEU A 136 10.62 -1.69 -22.56
CA LEU A 136 10.54 -3.09 -22.15
C LEU A 136 11.95 -3.62 -21.83
N VAL A 137 12.12 -4.26 -20.67
CA VAL A 137 13.37 -4.89 -20.22
C VAL A 137 13.08 -6.33 -19.80
N LYS A 138 14.08 -7.20 -19.88
CA LYS A 138 13.96 -8.58 -19.39
C LYS A 138 13.88 -8.60 -17.86
N PRO A 139 13.11 -9.54 -17.26
CA PRO A 139 12.99 -9.66 -15.80
C PRO A 139 14.33 -9.74 -15.07
N ASP A 140 15.32 -10.47 -15.59
CA ASP A 140 16.60 -10.65 -14.92
C ASP A 140 17.54 -9.44 -15.05
N GLU A 141 17.34 -8.61 -16.07
CA GLU A 141 18.19 -7.44 -16.34
C GLU A 141 17.76 -6.22 -15.50
N ILE A 142 16.55 -6.23 -14.92
CA ILE A 142 15.94 -5.05 -14.29
C ILE A 142 16.69 -4.55 -13.05
N TYR A 143 17.28 -5.45 -12.26
CA TYR A 143 17.94 -5.10 -11.00
C TYR A 143 19.24 -4.31 -11.22
N GLY A 144 19.93 -4.58 -12.35
CA GLY A 144 21.23 -4.01 -12.68
C GLY A 144 21.18 -2.72 -13.50
N LEU A 145 19.98 -2.21 -13.80
CA LEU A 145 19.80 -0.97 -14.53
C LEU A 145 20.34 0.21 -13.74
N ASP A 146 20.99 1.14 -14.44
CA ASP A 146 21.42 2.42 -13.89
C ASP A 146 20.24 3.39 -13.93
N VAL A 147 19.45 3.42 -12.85
CA VAL A 147 18.21 4.19 -12.72
C VAL A 147 18.15 4.89 -11.37
N ASP A 148 17.38 5.98 -11.26
CA ASP A 148 17.18 6.69 -10.00
C ASP A 148 16.40 5.84 -8.97
N ILE A 149 15.33 5.16 -9.42
CA ILE A 149 14.38 4.46 -8.55
C ILE A 149 14.13 3.04 -9.03
N PHE A 150 14.21 2.06 -8.13
CA PHE A 150 13.69 0.71 -8.33
C PHE A 150 12.34 0.53 -7.62
N THR A 151 11.33 0.06 -8.35
CA THR A 151 9.95 -0.09 -7.88
C THR A 151 9.50 -1.54 -7.99
N PRO A 152 9.68 -2.36 -6.93
CA PRO A 152 9.20 -3.73 -6.91
C PRO A 152 7.70 -3.80 -6.68
N CYS A 153 6.95 -4.32 -7.66
CA CYS A 153 5.49 -4.47 -7.64
C CYS A 153 5.02 -5.87 -8.05
N ALA A 154 5.92 -6.87 -8.04
CA ALA A 154 5.63 -8.24 -8.48
C ALA A 154 5.60 -9.24 -7.32
N LEU A 155 6.77 -9.60 -6.78
CA LEU A 155 6.94 -10.62 -5.74
C LEU A 155 7.70 -10.05 -4.54
N GLY A 156 7.59 -10.73 -3.40
CA GLY A 156 8.44 -10.51 -2.23
C GLY A 156 9.81 -11.18 -2.39
N GLY A 157 10.71 -10.91 -1.44
CA GLY A 157 12.06 -11.46 -1.36
C GLY A 157 12.98 -10.96 -2.47
N VAL A 158 12.63 -9.87 -3.14
CA VAL A 158 13.38 -9.32 -4.29
C VAL A 158 14.66 -8.62 -3.88
N ILE A 159 14.79 -8.20 -2.62
CA ILE A 159 16.03 -7.74 -2.03
C ILE A 159 16.61 -8.89 -1.21
N ASN A 160 17.63 -9.53 -1.77
CA ASN A 160 18.30 -10.71 -1.23
C ASN A 160 19.78 -10.74 -1.60
N ASP A 161 20.49 -11.78 -1.16
CA ASP A 161 21.93 -11.97 -1.38
C ASP A 161 22.35 -11.93 -2.86
N ASP A 162 21.47 -12.37 -3.77
CA ASP A 162 21.75 -12.44 -5.20
C ASP A 162 21.52 -11.08 -5.90
N THR A 163 20.53 -10.31 -5.45
CA THR A 163 20.14 -9.04 -6.10
C THR A 163 20.82 -7.82 -5.49
N MET A 164 21.21 -7.87 -4.21
CA MET A 164 21.77 -6.74 -3.45
C MET A 164 22.98 -6.08 -4.12
N SER A 165 23.86 -6.87 -4.74
CA SER A 165 25.06 -6.35 -5.43
C SER A 165 24.77 -5.73 -6.79
N GLN A 166 23.58 -5.96 -7.37
CA GLN A 166 23.22 -5.51 -8.71
C GLN A 166 22.65 -4.09 -8.72
N PHE A 167 21.97 -3.70 -7.63
CA PHE A 167 21.32 -2.39 -7.54
C PHE A 167 22.31 -1.23 -7.71
N LYS A 168 21.94 -0.32 -8.61
CA LYS A 168 22.63 0.95 -8.86
C LYS A 168 21.75 2.17 -8.54
N CYS A 169 20.53 1.93 -8.06
CA CYS A 169 19.57 2.99 -7.77
C CYS A 169 19.82 3.64 -6.41
N ASP A 170 19.36 4.88 -6.28
CA ASP A 170 19.40 5.60 -5.01
C ASP A 170 18.20 5.25 -4.12
N ILE A 171 17.08 4.84 -4.74
CA ILE A 171 15.80 4.62 -4.04
C ILE A 171 15.21 3.27 -4.41
N ILE A 172 14.70 2.56 -3.39
CA ILE A 172 13.79 1.43 -3.56
C ILE A 172 12.45 1.76 -2.92
N ALA A 173 11.41 1.85 -3.74
CA ALA A 173 10.06 2.21 -3.34
C ALA A 173 9.03 1.50 -4.24
N GLY A 174 8.33 0.50 -3.70
CA GLY A 174 7.44 -0.36 -4.48
C GLY A 174 6.24 -0.90 -3.70
N GLY A 175 5.29 -1.48 -4.45
CA GLY A 175 4.02 -1.98 -3.91
C GLY A 175 3.99 -3.46 -3.54
N ALA A 176 5.08 -4.20 -3.73
CA ALA A 176 5.18 -5.60 -3.33
C ALA A 176 5.16 -5.76 -1.78
N ASN A 177 4.83 -6.96 -1.30
CA ASN A 177 4.89 -7.33 0.11
C ASN A 177 6.14 -8.16 0.38
N ASN A 178 6.67 -8.09 1.61
CA ASN A 178 7.85 -8.82 2.07
C ASN A 178 9.06 -8.58 1.15
N VAL A 179 9.36 -7.33 0.84
CA VAL A 179 10.36 -6.95 -0.17
C VAL A 179 11.78 -7.38 0.24
N LEU A 180 12.10 -7.26 1.52
CA LEU A 180 13.34 -7.77 2.12
C LEU A 180 13.19 -9.26 2.41
N ASP A 181 14.09 -10.09 1.88
CA ASP A 181 14.08 -11.53 2.18
C ASP A 181 14.49 -11.82 3.65
N ILE A 182 15.55 -11.18 4.13
CA ILE A 182 15.97 -11.19 5.53
C ILE A 182 16.02 -9.74 6.01
N GLU A 183 14.98 -9.29 6.72
CA GLU A 183 14.78 -7.88 7.11
C GLU A 183 16.01 -7.26 7.79
N GLU A 184 16.53 -7.90 8.85
CA GLU A 184 17.65 -7.39 9.64
C GLU A 184 18.94 -7.27 8.82
N LYS A 185 19.20 -8.25 7.94
CA LYS A 185 20.42 -8.28 7.13
C LYS A 185 20.32 -7.31 5.96
N HIS A 186 19.33 -7.51 5.09
CA HIS A 186 19.20 -6.75 3.84
C HIS A 186 18.79 -5.31 4.12
N GLY A 187 18.03 -5.05 5.19
CA GLY A 187 17.71 -3.69 5.62
C GLY A 187 18.95 -2.91 6.05
N GLN A 188 19.90 -3.54 6.75
CA GLN A 188 21.17 -2.90 7.12
C GLN A 188 22.08 -2.70 5.89
N GLU A 189 22.17 -3.69 5.01
CA GLU A 189 22.99 -3.59 3.78
C GLU A 189 22.54 -2.44 2.87
N LEU A 190 21.23 -2.13 2.82
CA LEU A 190 20.72 -0.97 2.10
C LEU A 190 21.19 0.35 2.72
N VAL A 191 21.20 0.45 4.05
CA VAL A 191 21.74 1.60 4.78
C VAL A 191 23.23 1.75 4.49
N ASP A 192 23.99 0.66 4.56
CA ASP A 192 25.44 0.66 4.32
C ASP A 192 25.79 1.08 2.87
N LYS A 193 24.90 0.78 1.91
CA LYS A 193 25.00 1.21 0.51
C LYS A 193 24.49 2.64 0.26
N GLY A 194 23.85 3.27 1.24
CA GLY A 194 23.20 4.58 1.07
C GLY A 194 21.95 4.55 0.20
N ILE A 195 21.31 3.39 0.04
CA ILE A 195 20.07 3.23 -0.75
C ILE A 195 18.89 3.53 0.17
N ILE A 196 18.05 4.50 -0.22
CA ILE A 196 16.83 4.84 0.49
C ILE A 196 15.78 3.77 0.24
N TYR A 197 15.33 3.10 1.29
CA TYR A 197 14.27 2.11 1.22
C TYR A 197 12.99 2.58 1.92
N ALA A 198 11.88 2.62 1.18
CA ALA A 198 10.55 2.81 1.74
C ALA A 198 10.00 1.48 2.27
N PRO A 199 9.72 1.34 3.59
CA PRO A 199 9.18 0.11 4.14
C PRO A 199 7.88 -0.31 3.45
N ASP A 200 7.85 -1.55 2.97
CA ASP A 200 6.81 -2.09 2.09
C ASP A 200 5.40 -1.96 2.66
N TYR A 201 5.16 -2.44 3.89
CA TYR A 201 3.84 -2.41 4.53
C TYR A 201 3.31 -0.99 4.80
N VAL A 202 4.17 0.03 4.72
CA VAL A 202 3.79 1.44 4.85
C VAL A 202 3.47 2.03 3.49
N ILE A 203 4.38 1.87 2.51
CA ILE A 203 4.22 2.47 1.19
C ILE A 203 3.04 1.85 0.42
N ASN A 204 2.76 0.55 0.63
CA ASN A 204 1.64 -0.15 -0.01
C ASN A 204 0.33 -0.10 0.80
N ALA A 205 0.28 0.63 1.91
CA ALA A 205 -0.87 0.69 2.83
C ALA A 205 -2.14 1.29 2.21
N GLY A 206 -2.06 1.89 1.02
CA GLY A 206 -3.19 2.50 0.31
C GLY A 206 -4.38 1.53 0.14
N GLY A 207 -4.11 0.24 -0.05
CA GLY A 207 -5.16 -0.77 -0.18
C GLY A 207 -5.96 -0.95 1.11
N LEU A 208 -5.26 -1.05 2.25
CA LEU A 208 -5.91 -1.11 3.56
C LEU A 208 -6.64 0.19 3.91
N ILE A 209 -6.06 1.34 3.56
CA ILE A 209 -6.72 2.65 3.74
C ILE A 209 -8.05 2.70 2.96
N ASN A 210 -8.07 2.15 1.75
CA ASN A 210 -9.25 2.11 0.89
C ASN A 210 -10.38 1.28 1.51
N VAL A 211 -10.10 0.03 1.87
CA VAL A 211 -11.11 -0.88 2.43
C VAL A 211 -11.52 -0.47 3.84
N ALA A 212 -10.62 0.11 4.65
CA ALA A 212 -10.98 0.70 5.95
C ALA A 212 -11.91 1.92 5.79
N GLY A 213 -11.78 2.66 4.68
CA GLY A 213 -12.68 3.76 4.34
C GLY A 213 -14.13 3.34 4.13
N GLU A 214 -14.38 2.07 3.81
CA GLU A 214 -15.72 1.48 3.67
C GLU A 214 -16.46 1.44 5.01
N LEU A 215 -15.76 1.18 6.12
CA LEU A 215 -16.33 1.13 7.48
C LEU A 215 -16.90 2.49 7.94
N GLU A 216 -16.42 3.58 7.35
CA GLU A 216 -16.86 4.96 7.60
C GLU A 216 -17.86 5.46 6.54
N GLY A 217 -18.37 4.56 5.68
CA GLY A 217 -19.15 4.88 4.47
C GLY A 217 -18.24 5.31 3.32
N TYR A 218 -18.11 4.46 2.29
CA TYR A 218 -17.08 4.62 1.26
C TYR A 218 -17.14 5.99 0.53
N ASN A 219 -15.99 6.64 0.44
CA ASN A 219 -15.80 7.85 -0.34
C ASN A 219 -14.39 7.81 -0.94
N GLU A 220 -14.32 7.68 -2.27
CA GLU A 220 -13.08 7.47 -3.01
C GLU A 220 -12.11 8.66 -2.84
N GLU A 221 -12.61 9.90 -2.91
CA GLU A 221 -11.79 11.09 -2.73
C GLU A 221 -11.15 11.14 -1.33
N ARG A 222 -11.92 10.82 -0.28
CA ARG A 222 -11.43 10.73 1.10
C ARG A 222 -10.37 9.63 1.23
N CYS A 223 -10.54 8.50 0.57
CA CYS A 223 -9.56 7.40 0.60
C CYS A 223 -8.26 7.81 -0.11
N LEU A 224 -8.34 8.47 -1.27
CA LEU A 224 -7.19 9.02 -1.97
C LEU A 224 -6.47 10.09 -1.15
N GLN A 225 -7.21 11.00 -0.50
CA GLN A 225 -6.63 11.99 0.41
C GLN A 225 -5.91 11.34 1.60
N LYS A 226 -6.49 10.29 2.20
CA LYS A 226 -5.84 9.53 3.28
C LYS A 226 -4.59 8.79 2.75
N ALA A 227 -4.67 8.16 1.58
CA ALA A 227 -3.53 7.49 0.95
C ALA A 227 -2.42 8.49 0.58
N GLY A 228 -2.76 9.72 0.24
CA GLY A 228 -1.78 10.79 0.01
C GLY A 228 -0.87 11.07 1.21
N LYS A 229 -1.35 10.84 2.44
CA LYS A 229 -0.56 10.99 3.68
C LYS A 229 0.49 9.89 3.89
N ILE A 230 0.53 8.89 3.01
CA ILE A 230 1.68 7.97 2.94
C ILE A 230 2.96 8.76 2.65
N TYR A 231 2.88 9.86 1.88
CA TYR A 231 4.00 10.78 1.68
C TYR A 231 4.61 11.25 3.01
N ASP A 232 3.76 11.83 3.88
CA ASP A 232 4.21 12.37 5.17
C ASP A 232 4.74 11.26 6.07
N THR A 233 4.06 10.11 6.08
CA THR A 233 4.44 8.96 6.92
C THR A 233 5.80 8.39 6.51
N ILE A 234 6.06 8.26 5.21
CA ILE A 234 7.35 7.81 4.69
C ILE A 234 8.43 8.84 5.04
N LEU A 235 8.16 10.13 4.86
CA LEU A 235 9.14 11.18 5.19
C LEU A 235 9.49 11.18 6.69
N ASP A 236 8.50 11.01 7.57
CA ASP A 236 8.71 10.86 9.02
C ASP A 236 9.59 9.64 9.35
N ILE A 237 9.34 8.50 8.69
CA ILE A 237 10.16 7.28 8.86
C ILE A 237 11.60 7.53 8.40
N LEU A 238 11.80 8.12 7.23
CA LEU A 238 13.12 8.40 6.68
C LEU A 238 13.91 9.36 7.58
N ASN A 239 13.26 10.40 8.11
CA ASN A 239 13.89 11.33 9.04
C ASN A 239 14.23 10.66 10.38
N PHE A 240 13.31 9.84 10.92
CA PHE A 240 13.56 9.11 12.16
C PHE A 240 14.69 8.09 12.03
N SER A 241 14.75 7.40 10.89
CA SER A 241 15.81 6.45 10.51
C SER A 241 17.17 7.13 10.47
N GLU A 242 17.28 8.30 9.82
CA GLU A 242 18.52 9.09 9.76
C GLU A 242 18.92 9.63 11.14
N GLU A 243 17.98 10.21 11.90
CA GLU A 243 18.26 10.78 13.22
C GLU A 243 18.81 9.73 14.21
N HIS A 244 18.34 8.48 14.11
CA HIS A 244 18.69 7.40 15.04
C HIS A 244 19.68 6.38 14.46
N GLU A 245 20.16 6.59 13.23
CA GLU A 245 21.09 5.70 12.52
C GLU A 245 20.61 4.22 12.52
N ILE A 246 19.32 4.01 12.21
CA ILE A 246 18.71 2.67 12.13
C ILE A 246 18.08 2.44 10.76
N PRO A 247 17.96 1.18 10.29
CA PRO A 247 17.23 0.87 9.07
C PRO A 247 15.76 1.32 9.10
N THR A 248 15.21 1.64 7.93
CA THR A 248 13.86 2.21 7.81
C THR A 248 12.75 1.26 8.26
N HIS A 249 12.94 -0.06 8.09
CA HIS A 249 11.99 -1.07 8.59
C HIS A 249 11.93 -1.12 10.13
N VAL A 250 13.06 -0.89 10.81
CA VAL A 250 13.10 -0.76 12.28
C VAL A 250 12.47 0.56 12.72
N ALA A 251 12.77 1.65 12.02
CA ALA A 251 12.18 2.96 12.27
C ALA A 251 10.65 2.94 12.16
N SER A 252 10.11 2.32 11.12
CA SER A 252 8.67 2.21 10.91
C SER A 252 7.98 1.41 12.01
N ASN A 253 8.59 0.30 12.47
CA ASN A 253 8.09 -0.48 13.59
C ASN A 253 8.02 0.34 14.88
N ARG A 254 9.11 1.06 15.23
CA ARG A 254 9.15 1.92 16.43
C ARG A 254 8.10 3.03 16.38
N LEU A 255 7.90 3.66 15.23
CA LEU A 255 6.89 4.70 15.07
C LEU A 255 5.46 4.14 15.20
N ALA A 256 5.21 2.95 14.64
CA ALA A 256 3.93 2.26 14.78
C ALA A 256 3.63 1.90 16.26
N GLU A 257 4.59 1.28 16.96
CA GLU A 257 4.47 0.93 18.38
C GLU A 257 4.24 2.16 19.26
N LYS A 258 5.01 3.24 19.02
CA LYS A 258 4.85 4.52 19.73
C LYS A 258 3.44 5.08 19.53
N ARG A 259 2.89 5.00 18.31
CA ARG A 259 1.53 5.45 18.01
C ARG A 259 0.48 4.60 18.73
N ILE A 260 0.61 3.28 18.70
CA ILE A 260 -0.29 2.35 19.39
C ILE A 260 -0.30 2.64 20.89
N ALA A 261 0.89 2.75 21.51
CA ALA A 261 1.03 3.04 22.93
C ALA A 261 0.43 4.40 23.31
N SER A 262 0.64 5.43 22.47
CA SER A 262 0.13 6.78 22.72
C SER A 262 -1.39 6.85 22.67
N VAL A 263 -2.01 6.28 21.64
CA VAL A 263 -3.48 6.22 21.51
C VAL A 263 -4.09 5.31 22.57
N GLY A 264 -3.45 4.18 22.86
CA GLY A 264 -3.88 3.26 23.90
C GLY A 264 -3.94 3.88 25.30
N LYS A 265 -3.03 4.82 25.61
CA LYS A 265 -3.07 5.59 26.87
C LYS A 265 -4.26 6.56 26.93
N ILE A 266 -4.60 7.23 25.82
CA ILE A 266 -5.74 8.16 25.73
C ILE A 266 -7.05 7.41 25.98
N ASN A 267 -7.21 6.24 25.36
CA ASN A 267 -8.44 5.42 25.48
C ASN A 267 -8.67 4.82 26.89
N LYS A 268 -7.74 5.00 27.85
CA LYS A 268 -7.95 4.66 29.26
C LYS A 268 -8.72 5.73 30.03
N ILE A 269 -8.80 6.95 29.50
CA ILE A 269 -9.57 8.03 30.09
C ILE A 269 -11.05 7.75 29.80
N TYR A 270 -11.87 7.72 30.85
CA TYR A 270 -13.31 7.52 30.69
C TYR A 270 -13.92 8.61 29.81
N SER A 271 -14.67 8.21 28.79
CA SER A 271 -15.49 9.08 27.97
C SER A 271 -16.95 8.66 28.11
N SER A 272 -17.85 9.63 28.37
CA SER A 272 -19.27 9.35 28.52
C SER A 272 -19.89 9.04 27.16
N LYS A 273 -20.83 8.08 27.12
CA LYS A 273 -21.62 7.77 25.92
C LYS A 273 -22.79 8.76 25.75
N GLY A 274 -22.57 10.04 26.04
CA GLY A 274 -23.60 11.07 25.91
C GLY A 274 -23.96 11.29 24.44
N HIS A 275 -25.26 11.38 24.13
CA HIS A 275 -25.77 11.59 22.76
C HIS A 275 -25.66 13.05 22.27
N PHE A 276 -24.88 13.90 22.92
CA PHE A 276 -24.75 15.32 22.59
C PHE A 276 -23.51 15.56 21.71
N SER A 277 -23.71 16.00 20.47
CA SER A 277 -22.71 16.13 19.39
C SER A 277 -21.98 17.50 19.36
N GLY A 278 -22.30 18.44 20.25
CA GLY A 278 -21.47 19.63 20.51
C GLY A 278 -21.30 20.64 19.36
N ARG A 279 -22.06 20.57 18.26
CA ARG A 279 -22.12 21.66 17.28
C ARG A 279 -23.11 22.73 17.75
N MET A 280 -22.65 23.98 17.96
CA MET A 280 -23.49 25.08 18.47
C MET A 280 -24.81 25.30 17.69
N GLY A 281 -24.87 24.96 16.40
CA GLY A 281 -26.08 25.09 15.57
C GLY A 281 -27.20 24.11 15.90
N GLU A 282 -26.89 22.99 16.58
CA GLU A 282 -27.88 21.95 16.93
C GLU A 282 -28.54 22.22 18.31
N MET A 283 -28.13 23.26 19.03
CA MET A 283 -28.71 23.65 20.33
C MET A 283 -30.15 24.17 20.25
N TYR A 284 -30.63 24.64 19.09
CA TYR A 284 -31.92 25.35 18.99
C TYR A 284 -33.09 24.49 18.49
N MET A 285 -32.88 23.20 18.23
CA MET A 285 -33.89 22.36 17.56
C MET A 285 -34.54 21.29 18.45
N THR A 286 -34.26 21.25 19.76
CA THR A 286 -34.85 20.25 20.67
C THR A 286 -35.95 20.75 21.61
N ASP A 287 -36.33 22.04 21.55
CA ASP A 287 -37.47 22.56 22.33
C ASP A 287 -38.46 23.36 21.48
N ARG A 288 -39.11 22.70 20.53
CA ARG A 288 -40.46 23.08 20.08
C ARG A 288 -41.34 21.83 19.95
N LYS A 289 -41.80 21.39 21.13
CA LYS A 289 -42.97 20.56 21.46
C LYS A 289 -43.34 19.40 20.54
#